data_AF-A0A7S4LN99-F1
#
_entry.id   AF-A0A7S4LN99-F1
#
_cell.length_a   1.000
_cell.length_b   1.000
_cell.length_c   1.000
_cell.angle_alpha   90.00
_cell.angle_beta   90.00
_cell.angle_gamma   90.00
#
_symmetry.space_group_name_H-M   'P 1'
#
loop_
_entity.id
_entity.type
_entity.pdbx_description
1 polymer ?
#
loop_
_entity_poly.entity_id
_entity_poly.type
_entity_poly.pdbx_seq_one_letter_code
_entity_poly.pdbx_strand_id
1 'polypeptide(L)'
;MTPVRLFGALVLGLTVTMGVIGKTKPEVFLQLPMGFIPWAMTGNPMPPFFDTTPFEDGEFRSWARDGDLIVSAGAKSGTNWMLYCAHQIRSKGRGNFTDVLLDTPWVELVVQPGQQWAEIKEKMNSTILPDGSNVKDYWDHPSFPFRIFKSHVAPPVAPVTEHKKVKYLAMSRNGMDVVRSFYPFFAAHRPEFKARWGGFPPTYSDPMACLKDFLPGGTLEALYFGYVKAWWPHRHDPNVLLVHYSDAKADLAATVTKVAQFVGVDLDAAEHAEVTRKCDIEHMKTIADKFDYVQWAGTGERIMCGKGGCPGVDGRLIRSGQNGEGAAFFSDEMKELWEAAVQSELKDPDLRKWAAEGGAY
;
A
#
# COMPACT_ATOMS: atom_id res chain seq x y z
N MET A 1 -0.92 24.18 -48.82
CA MET A 1 -1.83 23.38 -47.97
C MET A 1 -2.82 24.32 -47.30
N THR A 2 -4.12 23.99 -47.27
CA THR A 2 -5.11 24.79 -46.54
C THR A 2 -4.87 24.67 -45.02
N PRO A 3 -5.19 25.71 -44.22
CA PRO A 3 -4.97 25.73 -42.76
C PRO A 3 -5.54 24.50 -42.04
N VAL A 4 -6.69 24.01 -42.51
CA VAL A 4 -7.38 22.81 -41.99
C VAL A 4 -6.56 21.53 -42.20
N ARG A 5 -5.87 21.38 -43.35
CA ARG A 5 -5.02 20.20 -43.62
C ARG A 5 -3.72 20.23 -42.81
N LEU A 6 -3.18 21.43 -42.56
CA LEU A 6 -2.01 21.60 -41.69
C LEU A 6 -2.37 21.27 -40.24
N PHE A 7 -3.52 21.74 -39.76
CA PHE A 7 -4.04 21.42 -38.43
C PHE A 7 -4.28 19.91 -38.25
N GLY A 8 -4.95 19.26 -39.22
CA GLY A 8 -5.17 17.81 -39.17
C GLY A 8 -3.89 16.97 -39.16
N ALA A 9 -2.89 17.35 -39.97
CA ALA A 9 -1.59 16.68 -39.97
C ALA A 9 -0.82 16.87 -38.65
N LEU A 10 -0.94 18.05 -38.03
CA LEU A 10 -0.29 18.38 -36.77
C LEU A 10 -0.93 17.63 -35.59
N VAL A 11 -2.26 17.53 -35.56
CA VAL A 11 -3.00 16.72 -34.57
C VAL A 11 -2.67 15.23 -34.71
N LEU A 12 -2.63 14.71 -35.93
CA LEU A 12 -2.26 13.32 -36.18
C LEU A 12 -0.81 13.03 -35.77
N GLY A 13 0.13 13.91 -36.13
CA GLY A 13 1.53 13.80 -35.73
C GLY A 13 1.72 13.81 -34.21
N LEU A 14 1.00 14.67 -33.49
CA LEU A 14 1.02 14.72 -32.03
C LEU A 14 0.46 13.43 -31.41
N THR A 15 -0.65 12.92 -31.96
CA THR A 15 -1.28 11.68 -31.48
C THR A 15 -0.38 10.46 -31.67
N VAL A 16 0.24 10.33 -32.85
CA VAL A 16 1.21 9.25 -33.14
C VAL A 16 2.41 9.35 -32.21
N THR A 17 2.93 10.57 -32.00
CA THR A 17 4.07 10.80 -31.11
C THR A 17 3.74 10.41 -29.66
N MET A 18 2.57 10.81 -29.14
CA MET A 18 2.12 10.42 -27.81
C MET A 18 1.93 8.91 -27.67
N GLY A 19 1.39 8.25 -28.70
CA GLY A 19 1.25 6.79 -28.72
C GLY A 19 2.59 6.06 -28.71
N VAL A 20 3.58 6.56 -29.47
CA VAL A 20 4.95 6.01 -29.48
C VAL A 20 5.64 6.21 -28.13
N ILE A 21 5.54 7.41 -27.55
CA ILE A 21 6.11 7.68 -26.21
C ILE A 21 5.47 6.76 -25.18
N GLY A 22 4.13 6.66 -25.14
CA GLY A 22 3.43 5.77 -24.21
C GLY A 22 3.81 4.31 -24.31
N LYS A 23 4.22 3.85 -25.51
CA LYS A 23 4.66 2.46 -25.72
C LYS A 23 6.14 2.22 -25.42
N THR A 24 6.99 3.23 -25.60
CA THR A 24 8.46 3.04 -25.57
C THR A 24 9.14 3.63 -24.35
N LYS A 25 8.63 4.76 -23.84
CA LYS A 25 9.16 5.50 -22.69
C LYS A 25 8.03 6.28 -21.97
N PRO A 26 7.01 5.58 -21.42
CA PRO A 26 5.87 6.24 -20.79
C PRO A 26 6.27 7.12 -19.59
N GLU A 27 7.40 6.86 -18.95
CA GLU A 27 7.92 7.62 -17.81
C GLU A 27 8.21 9.08 -18.14
N VAL A 28 8.39 9.42 -19.42
CA VAL A 28 8.53 10.81 -19.88
C VAL A 28 7.29 11.64 -19.54
N PHE A 29 6.09 11.03 -19.55
CA PHE A 29 4.89 11.75 -19.16
C PHE A 29 4.94 12.22 -17.71
N LEU A 30 5.52 11.43 -16.80
CA LEU A 30 5.60 11.76 -15.37
C LEU A 30 6.50 12.96 -15.07
N GLN A 31 7.28 13.42 -16.05
CA GLN A 31 8.07 14.65 -15.92
C GLN A 31 7.25 15.92 -16.18
N LEU A 32 6.02 15.78 -16.69
CA LEU A 32 5.12 16.89 -16.97
C LEU A 32 4.16 17.15 -15.80
N PRO A 33 3.75 18.41 -15.55
CA PRO A 33 2.64 18.69 -14.65
C PRO A 33 1.37 17.95 -15.10
N MET A 34 0.70 17.26 -14.16
CA MET A 34 -0.43 16.36 -14.45
C MET A 34 -0.11 15.21 -15.40
N GLY A 35 1.18 14.87 -15.53
CA GLY A 35 1.73 13.80 -16.35
C GLY A 35 1.22 12.39 -16.03
N PHE A 36 0.72 12.17 -14.80
CA PHE A 36 0.11 10.88 -14.45
C PHE A 36 -1.19 10.59 -15.23
N ILE A 37 -1.85 11.63 -15.77
CA ILE A 37 -3.05 11.47 -16.62
C ILE A 37 -2.69 10.80 -17.95
N PRO A 38 -1.80 11.36 -18.80
CA PRO A 38 -1.39 10.69 -20.03
C PRO A 38 -0.69 9.34 -19.78
N TRP A 39 0.01 9.17 -18.64
CA TRP A 39 0.48 7.85 -18.19
C TRP A 39 -0.68 6.85 -18.07
N ALA A 40 -1.75 7.18 -17.30
CA ALA A 40 -2.90 6.31 -17.14
C ALA A 40 -3.66 6.08 -18.46
N MET A 41 -3.83 7.12 -19.29
CA MET A 41 -4.51 7.03 -20.59
C MET A 41 -3.80 6.11 -21.60
N THR A 42 -2.51 5.84 -21.40
CA THR A 42 -1.75 4.89 -22.24
C THR A 42 -1.82 3.45 -21.75
N GLY A 43 -2.66 3.16 -20.75
CA GLY A 43 -2.92 1.83 -20.22
C GLY A 43 -1.90 1.36 -19.19
N ASN A 44 -1.00 2.23 -18.73
CA ASN A 44 -0.04 1.91 -17.69
C ASN A 44 -0.75 1.82 -16.31
N PRO A 45 -0.26 0.95 -15.41
CA PRO A 45 -0.89 0.75 -14.11
C PRO A 45 -0.82 2.00 -13.23
N MET A 46 -1.80 2.13 -12.34
CA MET A 46 -1.86 3.15 -11.30
C MET A 46 -1.87 2.46 -9.92
N PRO A 47 -1.14 2.99 -8.91
CA PRO A 47 -0.21 4.12 -8.96
C PRO A 47 1.01 3.94 -9.87
N PRO A 48 1.60 5.02 -10.42
CA PRO A 48 2.74 4.95 -11.36
C PRO A 48 4.06 4.52 -10.68
N PHE A 49 4.08 4.45 -9.34
CA PHE A 49 5.23 4.08 -8.53
C PHE A 49 5.18 2.63 -8.02
N PHE A 50 4.29 1.79 -8.58
CA PHE A 50 4.27 0.35 -8.31
C PHE A 50 4.85 -0.44 -9.49
N ASP A 51 5.75 -1.36 -9.17
CA ASP A 51 6.32 -2.34 -10.08
C ASP A 51 6.05 -3.75 -9.55
N THR A 52 5.32 -4.56 -10.33
CA THR A 52 4.97 -5.94 -9.96
C THR A 52 6.03 -6.96 -10.33
N THR A 53 7.10 -6.57 -11.03
CA THR A 53 8.25 -7.43 -11.36
C THR A 53 8.80 -8.25 -10.17
N PRO A 54 8.89 -7.72 -8.93
CA PRO A 54 9.36 -8.50 -7.78
C PRO A 54 8.53 -9.75 -7.48
N PHE A 55 7.28 -9.80 -7.96
CA PHE A 55 6.34 -10.89 -7.73
C PHE A 55 6.26 -11.91 -8.87
N GLU A 56 6.95 -11.68 -9.99
CA GLU A 56 7.09 -12.68 -11.05
C GLU A 56 7.89 -13.87 -10.53
N ASP A 57 7.49 -15.13 -10.80
CA ASP A 57 8.06 -16.34 -10.15
C ASP A 57 9.60 -16.41 -10.22
N GLY A 58 10.20 -16.02 -11.35
CA GLY A 58 11.66 -15.97 -11.51
C GLY A 58 12.35 -14.95 -10.60
N GLU A 59 11.75 -13.78 -10.42
CA GLU A 59 12.29 -12.72 -9.57
C GLU A 59 11.92 -12.92 -8.10
N PHE A 60 10.74 -13.43 -7.79
CA PHE A 60 10.28 -13.63 -6.42
C PHE A 60 11.25 -14.49 -5.61
N ARG A 61 11.72 -15.60 -6.19
CA ARG A 61 12.70 -16.51 -5.55
C ARG A 61 14.08 -15.90 -5.35
N SER A 62 14.38 -14.81 -6.05
CA SER A 62 15.69 -14.17 -5.96
C SER A 62 15.86 -13.29 -4.72
N TRP A 63 14.75 -12.88 -4.09
CA TRP A 63 14.76 -12.02 -2.91
C TRP A 63 13.98 -12.59 -1.73
N ALA A 64 12.86 -13.28 -1.98
CA ALA A 64 12.03 -13.92 -0.95
C ALA A 64 12.61 -15.27 -0.52
N ARG A 65 12.34 -15.67 0.72
CA ARG A 65 12.81 -16.91 1.34
C ARG A 65 11.65 -17.60 2.05
N ASP A 66 11.76 -18.92 2.21
CA ASP A 66 10.87 -19.70 3.06
C ASP A 66 10.79 -19.05 4.46
N GLY A 67 9.58 -18.89 4.99
CA GLY A 67 9.33 -18.29 6.30
C GLY A 67 9.15 -16.76 6.32
N ASP A 68 9.45 -16.06 5.22
CA ASP A 68 9.18 -14.61 5.13
C ASP A 68 7.69 -14.31 5.31
N LEU A 69 7.42 -13.13 5.87
CA LEU A 69 6.08 -12.56 5.97
C LEU A 69 5.92 -11.39 4.99
N ILE A 70 4.96 -11.50 4.09
CA ILE A 70 4.49 -10.39 3.26
C ILE A 70 3.22 -9.83 3.88
N VAL A 71 3.30 -8.62 4.42
CA VAL A 71 2.13 -7.87 4.90
C VAL A 71 1.54 -7.15 3.69
N SER A 72 0.62 -7.81 3.01
CA SER A 72 -0.12 -7.28 1.87
C SER A 72 -1.45 -6.70 2.32
N ALA A 73 -1.45 -5.62 3.10
CA ALA A 73 -2.68 -4.98 3.57
C ALA A 73 -3.26 -4.06 2.50
N GLY A 74 -4.57 -4.08 2.30
CA GLY A 74 -5.27 -3.17 1.40
C GLY A 74 -4.93 -1.72 1.75
N ALA A 75 -4.78 -0.87 0.72
CA ALA A 75 -4.37 0.50 0.96
C ALA A 75 -5.37 1.20 1.91
N LYS A 76 -4.84 1.88 2.94
CA LYS A 76 -5.61 2.54 4.02
C LYS A 76 -6.48 1.62 4.89
N SER A 77 -6.22 0.30 4.83
CA SER A 77 -6.89 -0.71 5.66
C SER A 77 -6.12 -1.05 6.94
N GLY A 78 -4.97 -0.41 7.22
CA GLY A 78 -4.18 -0.68 8.43
C GLY A 78 -2.75 -1.20 8.17
N THR A 79 -2.19 -0.93 6.99
CA THR A 79 -0.86 -1.43 6.59
C THR A 79 0.25 -1.12 7.60
N ASN A 80 0.41 0.15 8.01
CA ASN A 80 1.43 0.52 9.00
C ASN A 80 1.20 -0.13 10.36
N TRP A 81 -0.07 -0.34 10.72
CA TRP A 81 -0.43 -1.00 11.97
C TRP A 81 0.04 -2.44 11.97
N MET A 82 -0.26 -3.19 10.91
CA MET A 82 0.15 -4.59 10.80
C MET A 82 1.65 -4.78 10.57
N LEU A 83 2.30 -3.89 9.82
CA LEU A 83 3.77 -3.90 9.69
C LEU A 83 4.44 -3.70 11.06
N TYR A 84 3.98 -2.69 11.80
CA TYR A 84 4.51 -2.40 13.13
C TYR A 84 4.24 -3.55 14.10
N CYS A 85 3.01 -4.07 14.13
CA CYS A 85 2.65 -5.19 14.99
C CYS A 85 3.43 -6.46 14.66
N ALA A 86 3.56 -6.81 13.38
CA ALA A 86 4.36 -7.96 12.98
C ALA A 86 5.83 -7.80 13.37
N HIS A 87 6.38 -6.57 13.29
CA HIS A 87 7.72 -6.28 13.78
C HIS A 87 7.83 -6.41 15.32
N GLN A 88 6.86 -5.91 16.08
CA GLN A 88 6.86 -6.08 17.54
C GLN A 88 6.71 -7.56 17.91
N ILE A 89 5.92 -8.34 17.18
CA ILE A 89 5.81 -9.80 17.35
C ILE A 89 7.15 -10.49 17.07
N ARG A 90 7.78 -10.25 15.90
CA ARG A 90 9.06 -10.92 15.55
C ARG A 90 10.18 -10.61 16.54
N SER A 91 10.10 -9.47 17.21
CA SER A 91 11.08 -9.00 18.20
C SER A 91 10.64 -9.21 19.65
N LYS A 92 9.49 -9.86 19.89
CA LYS A 92 8.92 -10.11 21.22
C LYS A 92 8.79 -8.83 22.06
N GLY A 93 8.45 -7.72 21.41
CA GLY A 93 8.32 -6.38 22.01
C GLY A 93 9.65 -5.70 22.36
N ARG A 94 10.80 -6.26 21.99
CA ARG A 94 12.14 -5.72 22.34
C ARG A 94 12.83 -4.99 21.19
N GLY A 95 12.31 -5.10 19.97
CA GLY A 95 12.91 -4.52 18.78
C GLY A 95 12.77 -3.00 18.70
N ASN A 96 13.83 -2.34 18.28
CA ASN A 96 13.77 -0.96 17.82
C ASN A 96 13.06 -0.89 16.47
N PHE A 97 12.33 0.19 16.24
CA PHE A 97 11.65 0.47 14.98
C PHE A 97 12.08 1.86 14.50
N THR A 98 12.87 1.90 13.43
CA THR A 98 13.59 3.07 12.94
C THR A 98 12.79 3.84 11.91
N ASP A 99 12.30 3.14 10.90
CA ASP A 99 11.34 3.63 9.91
C ASP A 99 10.65 2.43 9.27
N VAL A 100 9.37 2.58 8.97
CA VAL A 100 8.56 1.51 8.38
C VAL A 100 9.19 0.90 7.12
N LEU A 101 9.85 1.68 6.27
CA LEU A 101 10.46 1.14 5.05
C LEU A 101 11.88 0.60 5.24
N LEU A 102 12.54 0.94 6.34
CA LEU A 102 13.82 0.31 6.71
C LEU A 102 13.56 -1.05 7.36
N ASP A 103 12.68 -1.10 8.36
CA ASP A 103 12.43 -2.32 9.14
C ASP A 103 11.54 -3.34 8.40
N THR A 104 10.70 -2.85 7.47
CA THR A 104 9.75 -3.64 6.67
C THR A 104 9.69 -3.15 5.21
N PRO A 105 10.71 -3.47 4.37
CA PRO A 105 10.85 -2.91 3.03
C PRO A 105 9.64 -3.13 2.14
N TRP A 106 9.36 -2.14 1.29
CA TRP A 106 8.27 -2.19 0.32
C TRP A 106 8.81 -2.57 -1.05
N VAL A 107 8.60 -3.83 -1.44
CA VAL A 107 9.31 -4.43 -2.59
C VAL A 107 8.81 -3.93 -3.94
N GLU A 108 7.52 -3.63 -4.09
CA GLU A 108 6.99 -3.07 -5.34
C GLU A 108 7.13 -1.54 -5.45
N LEU A 109 7.68 -0.85 -4.45
CA LEU A 109 7.81 0.60 -4.51
C LEU A 109 9.00 0.99 -5.39
N VAL A 110 8.69 1.69 -6.47
CA VAL A 110 9.67 2.43 -7.26
C VAL A 110 9.76 3.86 -6.71
N VAL A 111 10.98 4.39 -6.55
CA VAL A 111 11.22 5.71 -5.93
C VAL A 111 11.50 6.83 -6.93
N GLN A 112 11.71 6.49 -8.21
CA GLN A 112 11.85 7.44 -9.31
C GLN A 112 11.28 6.88 -10.63
N PRO A 113 10.70 7.72 -11.51
CA PRO A 113 10.20 7.27 -12.80
C PRO A 113 11.27 6.52 -13.62
N GLY A 114 10.90 5.35 -14.13
CA GLY A 114 11.76 4.51 -14.98
C GLY A 114 12.76 3.62 -14.22
N GLN A 115 12.87 3.74 -12.89
CA GLN A 115 13.71 2.82 -12.11
C GLN A 115 13.16 1.40 -12.19
N GLN A 116 14.06 0.45 -12.40
CA GLN A 116 13.73 -0.97 -12.57
C GLN A 116 13.96 -1.75 -11.27
N TRP A 117 13.22 -2.85 -11.10
CA TRP A 117 13.41 -3.78 -9.97
C TRP A 117 14.87 -4.21 -9.77
N ALA A 118 15.62 -4.47 -10.85
CA ALA A 118 17.02 -4.89 -10.76
C ALA A 118 17.89 -3.87 -9.98
N GLU A 119 17.66 -2.57 -10.17
CA GLU A 119 18.36 -1.50 -9.44
C GLU A 119 17.97 -1.49 -7.96
N ILE A 120 16.69 -1.67 -7.65
CA ILE A 120 16.18 -1.71 -6.26
C ILE A 120 16.80 -2.90 -5.54
N LYS A 121 16.80 -4.07 -6.17
CA LYS A 121 17.38 -5.32 -5.65
C LYS A 121 18.90 -5.21 -5.44
N GLU A 122 19.62 -4.51 -6.32
CA GLU A 122 21.03 -4.19 -6.08
C GLU A 122 21.17 -3.31 -4.83
N LYS A 123 20.41 -2.21 -4.74
CA LYS A 123 20.44 -1.27 -3.61
C LYS A 123 20.06 -1.92 -2.28
N MET A 124 19.15 -2.89 -2.28
CA MET A 124 18.82 -3.70 -1.09
C MET A 124 20.04 -4.37 -0.46
N ASN A 125 21.10 -4.63 -1.22
CA ASN A 125 22.30 -5.31 -0.76
C ASN A 125 23.51 -4.37 -0.59
N SER A 126 23.52 -3.22 -1.28
CA SER A 126 24.68 -2.32 -1.36
C SER A 126 24.49 -0.96 -0.68
N THR A 127 23.28 -0.57 -0.30
CA THR A 127 23.02 0.76 0.26
C THR A 127 23.51 0.84 1.70
N ILE A 128 24.43 1.78 1.94
CA ILE A 128 24.93 2.15 3.26
C ILE A 128 24.25 3.44 3.69
N LEU A 129 23.63 3.43 4.87
CA LEU A 129 22.95 4.57 5.46
C LEU A 129 23.94 5.58 6.05
N PRO A 130 23.53 6.83 6.34
CA PRO A 130 24.41 7.86 6.88
C PRO A 130 25.13 7.50 8.19
N ASP A 131 24.58 6.56 8.96
CA ASP A 131 25.18 6.05 10.19
C ASP A 131 26.21 4.91 9.96
N GLY A 132 26.46 4.54 8.71
CA GLY A 132 27.38 3.48 8.31
C GLY A 132 26.78 2.07 8.29
N SER A 133 25.50 1.90 8.67
CA SER A 133 24.83 0.60 8.64
C SER A 133 24.43 0.20 7.21
N ASN A 134 24.44 -1.10 6.92
CA ASN A 134 23.86 -1.60 5.68
C ASN A 134 22.34 -1.61 5.84
N VAL A 135 21.61 -1.06 4.86
CA VAL A 135 20.14 -0.99 4.90
C VAL A 135 19.52 -2.38 5.10
N LYS A 136 20.16 -3.42 4.57
CA LYS A 136 19.72 -4.80 4.64
C LYS A 136 19.59 -5.33 6.06
N ASP A 137 20.44 -4.84 6.97
CA ASP A 137 20.54 -5.32 8.35
C ASP A 137 19.29 -4.96 9.17
N TYR A 138 18.46 -4.02 8.71
CA TYR A 138 17.22 -3.61 9.38
C TYR A 138 16.09 -4.64 9.25
N TRP A 139 16.05 -5.40 8.15
CA TRP A 139 15.01 -6.41 7.93
C TRP A 139 15.54 -7.84 7.90
N ASP A 140 16.82 -8.04 7.58
CA ASP A 140 17.52 -9.33 7.58
C ASP A 140 18.44 -9.48 8.81
N HIS A 141 18.00 -8.96 9.96
CA HIS A 141 18.78 -8.99 11.19
C HIS A 141 18.84 -10.41 11.79
N PRO A 142 20.03 -10.90 12.24
CA PRO A 142 20.18 -12.26 12.76
C PRO A 142 19.33 -12.61 14.00
N SER A 143 18.87 -11.61 14.75
CA SER A 143 17.99 -11.82 15.90
C SER A 143 16.51 -11.99 15.54
N PHE A 144 16.12 -11.71 14.30
CA PHE A 144 14.74 -11.88 13.86
C PHE A 144 14.50 -13.30 13.33
N PRO A 145 13.42 -13.97 13.75
CA PRO A 145 13.10 -15.32 13.28
C PRO A 145 12.62 -15.36 11.82
N PHE A 146 12.19 -14.22 11.26
CA PHE A 146 11.76 -14.07 9.88
C PHE A 146 11.85 -12.59 9.44
N ARG A 147 11.87 -12.37 8.13
CA ARG A 147 11.85 -11.03 7.51
C ARG A 147 10.42 -10.61 7.21
N ILE A 148 10.19 -9.30 7.18
CA ILE A 148 8.87 -8.73 6.87
C ILE A 148 9.02 -7.80 5.66
N PHE A 149 8.12 -7.95 4.69
CA PHE A 149 8.03 -7.08 3.54
C PHE A 149 6.62 -6.47 3.44
N LYS A 150 6.55 -5.18 3.14
CA LYS A 150 5.30 -4.49 2.85
C LYS A 150 4.88 -4.80 1.41
N SER A 151 3.58 -5.01 1.22
CA SER A 151 2.97 -4.96 -0.11
C SER A 151 1.53 -4.42 -0.08
N HIS A 152 0.99 -4.08 -1.25
CA HIS A 152 -0.43 -3.91 -1.55
C HIS A 152 -0.91 -4.90 -2.64
N VAL A 153 -0.01 -5.72 -3.18
CA VAL A 153 -0.28 -6.65 -4.27
C VAL A 153 -1.16 -7.81 -3.79
N ALA A 154 -2.21 -8.11 -4.53
CA ALA A 154 -3.11 -9.24 -4.28
C ALA A 154 -2.90 -10.37 -5.32
N PRO A 155 -3.39 -11.59 -5.06
CA PRO A 155 -3.44 -12.65 -6.06
C PRO A 155 -4.18 -12.21 -7.34
N PRO A 156 -3.82 -12.73 -8.53
CA PRO A 156 -2.79 -13.74 -8.78
C PRO A 156 -1.37 -13.16 -8.90
N VAL A 157 -1.20 -11.84 -8.80
CA VAL A 157 0.13 -11.23 -8.89
C VAL A 157 0.98 -11.65 -7.67
N ALA A 158 0.40 -11.63 -6.47
CA ALA A 158 1.03 -12.27 -5.31
C ALA A 158 1.02 -13.80 -5.52
N PRO A 159 2.19 -14.48 -5.56
CA PRO A 159 2.28 -15.88 -5.98
C PRO A 159 2.02 -16.84 -4.80
N VAL A 160 0.82 -16.73 -4.21
CA VAL A 160 0.41 -17.42 -2.98
C VAL A 160 0.46 -18.95 -3.14
N THR A 161 0.07 -19.46 -4.31
CA THR A 161 -0.03 -20.89 -4.60
C THR A 161 1.30 -21.53 -4.95
N GLU A 162 2.21 -20.77 -5.55
CA GLU A 162 3.54 -21.19 -6.03
C GLU A 162 4.57 -21.20 -4.90
N HIS A 163 4.37 -20.34 -3.88
CA HIS A 163 5.29 -20.19 -2.74
C HIS A 163 4.60 -20.39 -1.40
N LYS A 164 4.07 -21.59 -1.17
CA LYS A 164 3.33 -21.98 0.05
C LYS A 164 4.10 -21.84 1.37
N LYS A 165 5.40 -21.59 1.32
CA LYS A 165 6.26 -21.40 2.50
C LYS A 165 6.51 -19.92 2.83
N VAL A 166 6.11 -19.01 1.95
CA VAL A 166 6.01 -17.57 2.28
C VAL A 166 4.61 -17.33 2.84
N LYS A 167 4.54 -16.57 3.94
CA LYS A 167 3.31 -16.24 4.62
C LYS A 167 2.80 -14.88 4.15
N TYR A 168 1.50 -14.75 3.97
CA TYR A 168 0.84 -13.53 3.54
C TYR A 168 -0.16 -13.09 4.62
N LEU A 169 0.05 -11.90 5.18
CA LEU A 169 -0.91 -11.26 6.07
C LEU A 169 -1.63 -10.18 5.27
N ALA A 170 -2.89 -10.45 4.91
CA ALA A 170 -3.73 -9.53 4.17
C ALA A 170 -4.78 -8.92 5.09
N MET A 171 -4.92 -7.60 5.02
CA MET A 171 -5.84 -6.85 5.86
C MET A 171 -6.79 -6.01 5.02
N SER A 172 -8.09 -6.15 5.31
CA SER A 172 -9.16 -5.33 4.72
C SER A 172 -9.82 -4.45 5.77
N ARG A 173 -10.65 -3.52 5.31
CA ARG A 173 -11.44 -2.60 6.13
C ARG A 173 -12.74 -2.27 5.39
N ASN A 174 -13.75 -1.80 6.13
CA ASN A 174 -14.95 -1.22 5.54
C ASN A 174 -14.57 -0.20 4.44
N GLY A 175 -15.11 -0.38 3.24
CA GLY A 175 -14.66 0.40 2.08
C GLY A 175 -15.01 1.88 2.13
N MET A 176 -16.11 2.28 2.78
CA MET A 176 -16.40 3.70 3.00
C MET A 176 -15.36 4.34 3.93
N ASP A 177 -14.90 3.62 4.95
CA ASP A 177 -13.80 4.07 5.82
C ASP A 177 -12.46 4.15 5.06
N VAL A 178 -12.23 3.23 4.10
CA VAL A 178 -11.06 3.28 3.20
C VAL A 178 -11.09 4.56 2.38
N VAL A 179 -12.20 4.86 1.67
CA VAL A 179 -12.35 6.09 0.87
C VAL A 179 -12.16 7.34 1.74
N ARG A 180 -12.82 7.39 2.91
CA ARG A 180 -12.66 8.50 3.87
C ARG A 180 -11.21 8.69 4.31
N SER A 181 -10.48 7.59 4.51
CA SER A 181 -9.07 7.65 4.90
C SER A 181 -8.14 7.99 3.74
N PHE A 182 -8.53 7.70 2.50
CA PHE A 182 -7.79 8.01 1.29
C PHE A 182 -7.85 9.50 0.93
N TYR A 183 -9.03 10.11 1.05
CA TYR A 183 -9.28 11.50 0.66
C TYR A 183 -8.21 12.50 1.17
N PRO A 184 -7.92 12.61 2.48
CA PRO A 184 -6.85 13.49 2.96
C PRO A 184 -5.44 12.90 2.84
N PHE A 185 -5.31 11.59 2.60
CA PHE A 185 -4.00 10.93 2.51
C PHE A 185 -3.24 11.31 1.24
N PHE A 186 -3.93 11.42 0.11
CA PHE A 186 -3.29 11.89 -1.12
C PHE A 186 -2.78 13.32 -0.98
N ALA A 187 -3.53 14.19 -0.28
CA ALA A 187 -3.07 15.53 0.04
C ALA A 187 -1.75 15.52 0.84
N ALA A 188 -1.61 14.62 1.83
CA ALA A 188 -0.48 14.54 2.76
C ALA A 188 0.89 14.11 2.19
N HIS A 189 0.98 13.76 0.89
CA HIS A 189 2.27 13.44 0.26
C HIS A 189 3.09 14.71 0.06
N ARG A 190 4.41 14.60 0.18
CA ARG A 190 5.31 15.73 -0.02
C ARG A 190 5.20 16.30 -1.44
N PRO A 191 5.26 17.64 -1.62
CA PRO A 191 5.19 18.25 -2.94
C PRO A 191 6.26 17.74 -3.90
N GLU A 192 7.47 17.49 -3.41
CA GLU A 192 8.59 16.98 -4.22
C GLU A 192 8.31 15.56 -4.74
N PHE A 193 7.69 14.73 -3.90
CA PHE A 193 7.24 13.39 -4.30
C PHE A 193 6.15 13.51 -5.37
N LYS A 194 5.14 14.36 -5.19
CA LYS A 194 4.07 14.55 -6.19
C LYS A 194 4.64 15.05 -7.52
N ALA A 195 5.51 16.04 -7.50
CA ALA A 195 6.13 16.60 -8.70
C ALA A 195 6.91 15.53 -9.48
N ARG A 196 7.63 14.65 -8.77
CA ARG A 196 8.37 13.53 -9.38
C ARG A 196 7.48 12.55 -10.13
N TRP A 197 6.24 12.37 -9.69
CA TRP A 197 5.26 11.45 -10.26
C TRP A 197 4.20 12.16 -11.10
N GLY A 198 4.58 13.23 -11.79
CA GLY A 198 3.69 13.97 -12.69
C GLY A 198 2.48 14.59 -12.01
N GLY A 199 2.55 14.86 -10.70
CA GLY A 199 1.45 15.37 -9.88
C GLY A 199 0.67 14.30 -9.10
N PHE A 200 1.03 13.01 -9.19
CA PHE A 200 0.38 11.93 -8.43
C PHE A 200 1.05 11.73 -7.05
N PRO A 201 0.31 11.45 -5.97
CA PRO A 201 -1.15 11.38 -5.90
C PRO A 201 -1.82 12.77 -5.99
N PRO A 202 -2.96 12.90 -6.69
CA PRO A 202 -3.64 14.18 -6.85
C PRO A 202 -4.30 14.62 -5.54
N THR A 203 -4.43 15.92 -5.34
CA THR A 203 -5.33 16.45 -4.29
C THR A 203 -6.74 16.50 -4.86
N TYR A 204 -7.68 15.80 -4.23
CA TYR A 204 -9.08 15.79 -4.66
C TYR A 204 -9.77 17.13 -4.36
N SER A 205 -10.59 17.61 -5.32
CA SER A 205 -11.41 18.81 -5.15
C SER A 205 -12.51 18.62 -4.09
N ASP A 206 -13.07 17.42 -4.03
CA ASP A 206 -14.23 17.09 -3.19
C ASP A 206 -14.32 15.57 -2.94
N PRO A 207 -15.12 15.13 -1.95
CA PRO A 207 -15.34 13.71 -1.64
C PRO A 207 -15.85 12.85 -2.81
N MET A 208 -16.70 13.39 -3.68
CA MET A 208 -17.30 12.65 -4.79
C MET A 208 -16.25 12.33 -5.86
N ALA A 209 -15.34 13.27 -6.14
CA ALA A 209 -14.21 13.02 -7.03
C ALA A 209 -13.33 11.85 -6.52
N CYS A 210 -13.09 11.78 -5.21
CA CYS A 210 -12.37 10.66 -4.61
C CYS A 210 -13.14 9.35 -4.72
N LEU A 211 -14.45 9.35 -4.42
CA LEU A 211 -15.29 8.16 -4.56
C LEU A 211 -15.28 7.60 -5.99
N LYS A 212 -15.38 8.46 -7.01
CA LYS A 212 -15.41 8.04 -8.43
C LYS A 212 -14.19 7.24 -8.85
N ASP A 213 -13.02 7.52 -8.27
CA ASP A 213 -11.82 6.72 -8.54
C ASP A 213 -11.91 5.29 -7.96
N PHE A 214 -12.69 5.06 -6.91
CA PHE A 214 -12.88 3.74 -6.30
C PHE A 214 -14.04 2.94 -6.92
N LEU A 215 -14.99 3.60 -7.58
CA LEU A 215 -16.11 2.92 -8.23
C LEU A 215 -15.66 2.12 -9.47
N PRO A 216 -16.46 1.15 -9.95
CA PRO A 216 -16.13 0.36 -11.14
C PRO A 216 -15.72 1.22 -12.35
N GLY A 217 -14.59 0.90 -12.96
CA GLY A 217 -13.97 1.68 -14.04
C GLY A 217 -13.13 2.88 -13.59
N GLY A 218 -13.07 3.16 -12.29
CA GLY A 218 -12.22 4.19 -11.69
C GLY A 218 -10.75 3.75 -11.57
N THR A 219 -9.84 4.72 -11.43
CA THR A 219 -8.39 4.47 -11.43
C THR A 219 -7.86 3.74 -10.19
N LEU A 220 -8.62 3.72 -9.10
CA LEU A 220 -8.30 3.09 -7.82
C LEU A 220 -9.23 1.93 -7.46
N GLU A 221 -10.12 1.50 -8.37
CA GLU A 221 -11.06 0.39 -8.16
C GLU A 221 -10.35 -0.88 -7.66
N ALA A 222 -9.21 -1.21 -8.28
CA ALA A 222 -8.41 -2.37 -7.93
C ALA A 222 -7.83 -2.31 -6.51
N LEU A 223 -7.64 -1.12 -5.93
CA LEU A 223 -7.12 -0.95 -4.57
C LEU A 223 -8.13 -1.33 -3.49
N TYR A 224 -9.42 -1.43 -3.82
CA TYR A 224 -10.44 -1.92 -2.91
C TYR A 224 -11.18 -3.14 -3.45
N PHE A 225 -12.02 -2.98 -4.46
CA PHE A 225 -12.87 -4.07 -4.97
C PHE A 225 -12.02 -5.19 -5.56
N GLY A 226 -11.03 -4.85 -6.41
CA GLY A 226 -10.08 -5.84 -6.94
C GLY A 226 -9.35 -6.58 -5.83
N TYR A 227 -8.83 -5.84 -4.85
CA TYR A 227 -8.10 -6.38 -3.70
C TYR A 227 -8.92 -7.37 -2.86
N VAL A 228 -10.12 -7.00 -2.41
CA VAL A 228 -10.92 -7.89 -1.54
C VAL A 228 -11.38 -9.14 -2.29
N LYS A 229 -11.76 -9.00 -3.58
CA LYS A 229 -12.13 -10.14 -4.45
C LYS A 229 -10.95 -11.09 -4.66
N ALA A 230 -9.74 -10.55 -4.82
CA ALA A 230 -8.54 -11.32 -5.05
C ALA A 230 -8.12 -12.15 -3.83
N TRP A 231 -8.23 -11.60 -2.63
CA TRP A 231 -7.83 -12.30 -1.40
C TRP A 231 -8.87 -13.28 -0.89
N TRP A 232 -10.16 -13.05 -1.17
CA TRP A 232 -11.25 -13.87 -0.62
C TRP A 232 -11.13 -15.37 -0.91
N PRO A 233 -10.80 -15.84 -2.13
CA PRO A 233 -10.61 -17.26 -2.42
C PRO A 233 -9.50 -17.93 -1.60
N HIS A 234 -8.49 -17.16 -1.18
CA HIS A 234 -7.33 -17.64 -0.45
C HIS A 234 -7.49 -17.59 1.07
N ARG A 235 -8.64 -17.19 1.59
CA ARG A 235 -8.88 -16.98 3.03
C ARG A 235 -8.64 -18.22 3.90
N HIS A 236 -8.70 -19.42 3.31
CA HIS A 236 -8.47 -20.69 3.98
C HIS A 236 -7.12 -21.34 3.63
N ASP A 237 -6.29 -20.68 2.82
CA ASP A 237 -4.95 -21.19 2.52
C ASP A 237 -4.07 -21.10 3.77
N PRO A 238 -3.29 -22.15 4.08
CA PRO A 238 -2.54 -22.23 5.35
C PRO A 238 -1.44 -21.17 5.47
N ASN A 239 -1.00 -20.59 4.35
CA ASN A 239 -0.01 -19.53 4.31
C ASN A 239 -0.63 -18.13 4.12
N VAL A 240 -1.94 -18.00 4.30
CA VAL A 240 -2.66 -16.72 4.22
C VAL A 240 -3.41 -16.47 5.52
N LEU A 241 -3.25 -15.26 6.07
CA LEU A 241 -4.05 -14.77 7.18
C LEU A 241 -4.82 -13.53 6.74
N LEU A 242 -6.15 -13.66 6.67
CA LEU A 242 -7.01 -12.49 6.55
C LEU A 242 -7.33 -11.89 7.92
N VAL A 243 -7.20 -10.58 7.99
CA VAL A 243 -7.57 -9.77 9.17
C VAL A 243 -8.46 -8.63 8.70
N HIS A 244 -9.50 -8.33 9.47
CA HIS A 244 -10.29 -7.12 9.23
C HIS A 244 -9.92 -6.04 10.25
N TYR A 245 -9.81 -4.80 9.80
CA TYR A 245 -9.48 -3.66 10.65
C TYR A 245 -10.44 -3.53 11.84
N SER A 246 -11.75 -3.79 11.62
CA SER A 246 -12.74 -3.72 12.68
C SER A 246 -12.50 -4.76 13.78
N ASP A 247 -12.12 -5.98 13.42
CA ASP A 247 -11.84 -7.06 14.38
C ASP A 247 -10.59 -6.73 15.19
N ALA A 248 -9.54 -6.26 14.50
CA ALA A 248 -8.29 -5.83 15.15
C ALA A 248 -8.50 -4.68 16.14
N LYS A 249 -9.43 -3.78 15.84
CA LYS A 249 -9.80 -2.67 16.73
C LYS A 249 -10.69 -3.12 17.89
N ALA A 250 -11.56 -4.11 17.67
CA ALA A 250 -12.44 -4.64 18.70
C ALA A 250 -11.65 -5.44 19.75
N ASP A 251 -10.69 -6.27 19.31
CA ASP A 251 -9.83 -7.05 20.19
C ASP A 251 -8.40 -7.15 19.62
N LEU A 252 -7.58 -6.18 20.01
CA LEU A 252 -6.17 -6.12 19.61
C LEU A 252 -5.35 -7.27 20.21
N ALA A 253 -5.65 -7.67 21.45
CA ALA A 253 -4.93 -8.74 22.14
C ALA A 253 -5.13 -10.08 21.42
N ALA A 254 -6.38 -10.40 21.05
CA ALA A 254 -6.69 -11.58 20.25
C ALA A 254 -6.05 -11.52 18.86
N THR A 255 -6.01 -10.34 18.24
CA THR A 255 -5.36 -10.14 16.94
C THR A 255 -3.86 -10.37 17.01
N VAL A 256 -3.18 -9.85 18.04
CA VAL A 256 -1.75 -10.13 18.30
C VAL A 256 -1.52 -11.63 18.45
N THR A 257 -2.36 -12.34 19.21
CA THR A 257 -2.29 -13.80 19.34
C THR A 257 -2.44 -14.50 17.99
N LYS A 258 -3.45 -14.12 17.19
CA LYS A 258 -3.72 -14.71 15.87
C LYS A 258 -2.53 -14.53 14.93
N VAL A 259 -1.95 -13.33 14.89
CA VAL A 259 -0.78 -13.03 14.05
C VAL A 259 0.45 -13.77 14.54
N ALA A 260 0.72 -13.79 15.86
CA ALA A 260 1.86 -14.48 16.45
C ALA A 260 1.83 -15.99 16.16
N GLN A 261 0.67 -16.63 16.32
CA GLN A 261 0.45 -18.03 15.96
C GLN A 261 0.67 -18.27 14.46
N PHE A 262 0.11 -17.41 13.61
CA PHE A 262 0.27 -17.52 12.16
C PHE A 262 1.73 -17.45 11.73
N VAL A 263 2.54 -16.54 12.31
CA VAL A 263 3.97 -16.43 11.99
C VAL A 263 4.83 -17.46 12.71
N GLY A 264 4.31 -18.13 13.74
CA GLY A 264 5.02 -19.16 14.51
C GLY A 264 5.94 -18.56 15.59
N VAL A 265 5.50 -17.49 16.25
CA VAL A 265 6.22 -16.87 17.37
C VAL A 265 5.42 -17.07 18.66
N ASP A 266 6.06 -17.71 19.64
CA ASP A 266 5.53 -17.83 20.99
C ASP A 266 5.84 -16.56 21.77
N LEU A 267 4.79 -15.94 22.32
CA LEU A 267 4.87 -14.81 23.24
C LEU A 267 4.46 -15.29 24.63
N ASP A 268 5.31 -15.06 25.63
CA ASP A 268 4.86 -15.19 27.02
C ASP A 268 3.84 -14.08 27.39
N ALA A 269 3.24 -14.16 28.58
CA ALA A 269 2.23 -13.20 28.99
C ALA A 269 2.74 -11.74 29.04
N ALA A 270 4.00 -11.52 29.40
CA ALA A 270 4.59 -10.19 29.47
C ALA A 270 4.95 -9.68 28.07
N GLU A 271 5.53 -10.53 27.21
CA GLU A 271 5.83 -10.23 25.82
C GLU A 271 4.54 -9.90 25.04
N HIS A 272 3.48 -10.69 25.23
CA HIS A 272 2.17 -10.45 24.61
C HIS A 272 1.56 -9.11 25.06
N ALA A 273 1.56 -8.83 26.36
CA ALA A 273 1.05 -7.58 26.89
C ALA A 273 1.82 -6.37 26.36
N GLU A 274 3.15 -6.45 26.27
CA GLU A 274 3.99 -5.36 25.75
C GLU A 274 3.78 -5.15 24.24
N VAL A 275 3.73 -6.23 23.46
CA VAL A 275 3.42 -6.16 22.02
C VAL A 275 2.05 -5.52 21.81
N THR A 276 1.02 -5.96 22.56
CA THR A 276 -0.33 -5.40 22.48
C THR A 276 -0.34 -3.91 22.82
N ARG A 277 0.33 -3.50 23.91
CA ARG A 277 0.45 -2.10 24.32
C ARG A 277 1.12 -1.24 23.24
N LYS A 278 2.17 -1.74 22.60
CA LYS A 278 2.85 -1.03 21.51
C LYS A 278 2.00 -0.94 20.26
N CYS A 279 1.30 -2.03 19.92
CA CYS A 279 0.37 -2.08 18.80
C CYS A 279 -0.82 -1.13 18.95
N ASP A 280 -1.11 -0.63 20.15
CA ASP A 280 -2.23 0.27 20.35
C ASP A 280 -2.07 1.59 19.58
N ILE A 281 -3.19 2.12 19.07
CA ILE A 281 -3.22 3.34 18.27
C ILE A 281 -2.66 4.55 19.01
N GLU A 282 -2.87 4.63 20.33
CA GLU A 282 -2.36 5.74 21.14
C GLU A 282 -0.83 5.67 21.25
N HIS A 283 -0.25 4.48 21.39
CA HIS A 283 1.20 4.33 21.31
C HIS A 283 1.72 4.68 19.91
N MET A 284 1.11 4.16 18.85
CA MET A 284 1.54 4.45 17.47
C MET A 284 1.56 5.96 17.14
N LYS A 285 0.62 6.75 17.69
CA LYS A 285 0.63 8.23 17.56
C LYS A 285 1.84 8.90 18.22
N THR A 286 2.43 8.28 19.26
CA THR A 286 3.64 8.79 19.92
C THR A 286 4.89 8.63 19.06
N ILE A 287 4.94 7.58 18.23
CA ILE A 287 6.05 7.26 17.32
C ILE A 287 5.70 7.54 15.84
N ALA A 288 4.79 8.47 15.59
CA ALA A 288 4.24 8.70 14.26
C ALA A 288 5.31 9.09 13.20
N ASP A 289 6.46 9.63 13.64
CA ASP A 289 7.61 9.97 12.79
C ASP A 289 8.28 8.74 12.15
N LYS A 290 8.03 7.53 12.68
CA LYS A 290 8.56 6.26 12.17
C LYS A 290 7.81 5.73 10.95
N PHE A 291 6.78 6.43 10.50
CA PHE A 291 5.93 6.00 9.40
C PHE A 291 6.02 6.93 8.19
N ASP A 292 7.06 7.77 8.10
CA ASP A 292 7.14 8.79 7.04
C ASP A 292 7.68 8.25 5.70
N TYR A 293 8.06 6.96 5.66
CA TYR A 293 8.52 6.22 4.49
C TYR A 293 9.82 6.78 3.91
N VAL A 294 10.95 6.43 4.53
CA VAL A 294 12.28 6.81 4.02
C VAL A 294 12.59 6.04 2.72
N GLN A 295 12.90 6.77 1.64
CA GLN A 295 13.22 6.21 0.33
C GLN A 295 14.70 5.78 0.25
N TRP A 296 15.05 4.69 0.94
CA TRP A 296 16.42 4.14 0.97
C TRP A 296 16.93 3.69 -0.41
N ALA A 297 16.04 3.29 -1.33
CA ALA A 297 16.40 2.93 -2.70
C ALA A 297 16.60 4.14 -3.63
N GLY A 298 16.54 5.38 -3.10
CA GLY A 298 16.47 6.62 -3.88
C GLY A 298 17.23 7.77 -3.26
N THR A 299 16.58 8.92 -3.12
CA THR A 299 17.16 10.16 -2.62
C THR A 299 17.34 10.22 -1.10
N GLY A 300 16.86 9.21 -0.36
CA GLY A 300 16.78 9.24 1.11
C GLY A 300 15.67 10.15 1.66
N GLU A 301 14.92 10.82 0.79
CA GLU A 301 13.78 11.65 1.19
C GLU A 301 12.61 10.82 1.72
N ARG A 302 11.76 11.45 2.51
CA ARG A 302 10.50 10.84 2.99
C ARG A 302 9.40 11.01 1.94
N ILE A 303 8.45 10.08 1.86
CA ILE A 303 7.28 10.21 0.96
C ILE A 303 6.22 11.12 1.59
N MET A 304 6.07 11.03 2.92
CA MET A 304 5.02 11.74 3.65
C MET A 304 5.57 12.98 4.36
N CYS A 305 4.70 13.96 4.58
CA CYS A 305 5.00 15.15 5.39
C CYS A 305 5.11 14.88 6.90
N GLY A 306 4.72 13.69 7.34
CA GLY A 306 4.80 13.25 8.73
C GLY A 306 3.98 14.09 9.72
N LYS A 307 4.25 13.88 11.02
CA LYS A 307 3.49 14.52 12.12
C LYS A 307 3.62 16.05 12.14
N GLY A 308 4.77 16.57 11.72
CA GLY A 308 5.05 18.01 11.66
C GLY A 308 4.38 18.73 10.49
N GLY A 309 3.90 17.99 9.48
CA GLY A 309 3.35 18.55 8.25
C GLY A 309 4.41 19.16 7.33
N CYS A 310 3.98 19.57 6.12
CA CYS A 310 4.77 20.41 5.23
C CYS A 310 4.03 21.75 5.04
N PRO A 311 4.75 22.86 4.79
CA PRO A 311 4.12 24.11 4.38
C PRO A 311 3.17 23.90 3.18
N GLY A 312 1.92 24.35 3.31
CA GLY A 312 0.91 24.25 2.24
C GLY A 312 0.33 22.85 2.01
N VAL A 313 0.63 21.87 2.88
CA VAL A 313 0.08 20.50 2.80
C VAL A 313 -0.79 20.22 4.00
N ASP A 314 -2.07 19.93 3.76
CA ASP A 314 -3.00 19.45 4.78
C ASP A 314 -3.10 17.91 4.72
N GLY A 315 -3.15 17.27 5.89
CA GLY A 315 -3.28 15.83 6.04
C GLY A 315 -2.20 15.18 6.92
N ARG A 316 -2.53 14.01 7.46
CA ARG A 316 -1.67 13.20 8.33
C ARG A 316 -1.83 11.72 8.01
N LEU A 317 -0.75 10.96 8.08
CA LEU A 317 -0.74 9.54 7.77
C LEU A 317 -1.51 8.70 8.81
N ILE A 318 -1.29 8.99 10.10
CA ILE A 318 -2.08 8.47 11.22
C ILE A 318 -3.07 9.58 11.61
N ARG A 319 -4.37 9.32 11.45
CA ARG A 319 -5.45 10.30 11.66
C ARG A 319 -6.24 10.03 12.94
N SER A 320 -7.27 9.20 12.84
CA SER A 320 -8.24 8.95 13.90
C SER A 320 -8.19 7.51 14.40
N GLY A 321 -7.95 6.55 13.49
CA GLY A 321 -7.98 5.13 13.77
C GLY A 321 -9.37 4.60 14.17
N GLN A 322 -10.46 5.22 13.69
CA GLN A 322 -11.84 4.87 14.08
C GLN A 322 -12.60 4.15 12.98
N ASN A 323 -13.61 3.36 13.34
CA ASN A 323 -14.57 2.76 12.40
C ASN A 323 -15.75 3.71 12.20
N GLY A 324 -16.41 3.64 11.05
CA GLY A 324 -17.69 4.30 10.77
C GLY A 324 -17.60 5.78 10.40
N GLU A 325 -16.40 6.37 10.30
CA GLU A 325 -16.23 7.74 9.83
C GLU A 325 -16.56 7.89 8.34
N GLY A 326 -16.49 6.80 7.58
CA GLY A 326 -16.93 6.73 6.19
C GLY A 326 -18.42 7.00 6.04
N ALA A 327 -19.26 6.38 6.87
CA ALA A 327 -20.72 6.55 6.79
C ALA A 327 -21.16 8.02 7.02
N ALA A 328 -20.46 8.74 7.90
CA ALA A 328 -20.71 10.17 8.15
C ALA A 328 -20.12 11.09 7.06
N PHE A 329 -19.14 10.60 6.30
CA PHE A 329 -18.49 11.35 5.23
C PHE A 329 -19.25 11.27 3.90
N PHE A 330 -19.95 10.17 3.66
CA PHE A 330 -20.68 9.95 2.42
C PHE A 330 -22.02 10.71 2.47
N SER A 331 -22.31 11.48 1.41
CA SER A 331 -23.68 11.93 1.14
C SER A 331 -24.58 10.74 0.78
N ASP A 332 -25.89 10.94 0.73
CA ASP A 332 -26.81 9.84 0.36
C ASP A 332 -26.59 9.36 -1.07
N GLU A 333 -26.32 10.26 -2.01
CA GLU A 333 -25.91 9.92 -3.38
C GLU A 333 -24.63 9.05 -3.39
N MET A 334 -23.62 9.41 -2.59
CA MET A 334 -22.39 8.62 -2.48
C MET A 334 -22.66 7.21 -1.94
N LYS A 335 -23.58 7.07 -0.97
CA LYS A 335 -23.97 5.76 -0.41
C LYS A 335 -24.69 4.91 -1.46
N GLU A 336 -25.58 5.50 -2.25
CA GLU A 336 -26.28 4.80 -3.33
C GLU A 336 -25.31 4.28 -4.39
N LEU A 337 -24.37 5.12 -4.84
CA LEU A 337 -23.33 4.72 -5.79
C LEU A 337 -22.43 3.61 -5.22
N TRP A 338 -22.05 3.74 -3.95
CA TRP A 338 -21.21 2.75 -3.28
C TRP A 338 -21.93 1.41 -3.12
N GLU A 339 -23.19 1.41 -2.71
CA GLU A 339 -23.99 0.20 -2.56
C GLU A 339 -24.19 -0.49 -3.92
N ALA A 340 -24.48 0.27 -4.97
CA ALA A 340 -24.58 -0.28 -6.32
C ALA A 340 -23.27 -0.98 -6.76
N ALA A 341 -22.12 -0.37 -6.47
CA ALA A 341 -20.81 -0.99 -6.74
C ALA A 341 -20.55 -2.23 -5.87
N VAL A 342 -20.90 -2.21 -4.59
CA VAL A 342 -20.79 -3.40 -3.72
C VAL A 342 -21.62 -4.55 -4.27
N GLN A 343 -22.85 -4.29 -4.72
CA GLN A 343 -23.73 -5.32 -5.29
C GLN A 343 -23.21 -5.86 -6.63
N SER A 344 -22.61 -5.02 -7.48
CA SER A 344 -22.08 -5.46 -8.77
C SER A 344 -20.77 -6.25 -8.63
N GLU A 345 -19.87 -5.77 -7.77
CA GLU A 345 -18.52 -6.30 -7.65
C GLU A 345 -18.44 -7.49 -6.69
N LEU A 346 -19.11 -7.43 -5.54
CA LEU A 346 -18.99 -8.42 -4.48
C LEU A 346 -20.21 -9.35 -4.51
N LYS A 347 -20.23 -10.29 -5.47
CA LYS A 347 -21.41 -11.16 -5.66
C LYS A 347 -21.62 -12.17 -4.53
N ASP A 348 -20.53 -12.60 -3.89
CA ASP A 348 -20.56 -13.51 -2.74
C ASP A 348 -21.12 -12.78 -1.51
N PRO A 349 -22.24 -13.24 -0.90
CA PRO A 349 -22.82 -12.61 0.28
C PRO A 349 -21.91 -12.65 1.52
N ASP A 350 -21.09 -13.69 1.67
CA ASP A 350 -20.20 -13.83 2.83
C ASP A 350 -19.02 -12.84 2.69
N LEU A 351 -18.47 -12.70 1.48
CA LEU A 351 -17.49 -11.66 1.18
C LEU A 351 -18.05 -10.26 1.43
N ARG A 352 -19.27 -9.97 0.98
CA ARG A 352 -19.88 -8.65 1.19
C ARG A 352 -20.00 -8.31 2.66
N LYS A 353 -20.52 -9.25 3.44
CA LYS A 353 -20.67 -9.07 4.89
C LYS A 353 -19.30 -8.87 5.54
N TRP A 354 -18.35 -9.74 5.24
CA TRP A 354 -17.00 -9.65 5.82
C TRP A 354 -16.27 -8.36 5.43
N ALA A 355 -16.35 -7.93 4.17
CA ALA A 355 -15.73 -6.69 3.70
C ALA A 355 -16.36 -5.42 4.31
N ALA A 356 -17.63 -5.48 4.70
CA ALA A 356 -18.34 -4.37 5.34
C ALA A 356 -18.08 -4.31 6.86
N GLU A 357 -18.07 -5.47 7.54
CA GLU A 357 -18.17 -5.55 8.99
C GLU A 357 -16.97 -6.22 9.66
N GLY A 358 -16.26 -7.09 8.94
CA GLY A 358 -15.30 -8.04 9.50
C GLY A 358 -15.99 -9.32 10.00
N GLY A 359 -15.41 -9.92 11.03
CA GLY A 359 -15.91 -11.15 11.64
C GLY A 359 -15.27 -12.42 11.09
N ALA A 360 -15.81 -13.55 11.57
CA ALA A 360 -15.37 -14.88 11.14
C ALA A 360 -15.75 -15.17 9.69
N TYR A 361 -14.95 -16.02 9.04
CA TYR A 361 -15.12 -16.48 7.66
C TYR A 361 -14.72 -17.94 7.52
#